data_AF-A0A917XXS8-F1
#
_entry.id   AF-A0A917XXS8-F1
#
_cell.length_a   1.000
_cell.length_b   1.000
_cell.length_c   1.000
_cell.angle_alpha   90.00
_cell.angle_beta   90.00
_cell.angle_gamma   90.00
#
_symmetry.space_group_name_H-M   'P 1'
#
loop_
_entity.id
_entity.type
_entity.pdbx_description
1 polymer ?
#
loop_
_entity_poly.entity_id
_entity_poly.type
_entity_poly.pdbx_seq_one_letter_code
_entity_poly.pdbx_strand_id
1 'polypeptide(L)'
;MEAAQTRSGGARKQVFSSFAEGVDWTDEGQVQRALRAFEGMLDECTGSYGWDGTLAKVTAALARDGYQVSPTLQILPVGEWRPEVARHDARAYAESLRLLRGARNAMERLGLLTSDMPEERLRDVLLVALNAYFEGQSTGETLNGKGKTDILIRVGDRNVSISECKFYTGPKSVTDALDQLLRYTDNGGRRTSLLMFYREKDPDARIADTISAIRSHPQCESFDSSRADEDRQWGFVVRGSGDPGSAPRAEVAFIPFVIA
;
A
#
# COMPACT_ATOMS: atom_id res chain seq x y z
N MET A 1 26.02 17.33 45.61
CA MET A 1 26.53 16.16 44.88
C MET A 1 25.35 15.19 44.81
N GLU A 2 24.49 15.37 43.81
CA GLU A 2 23.24 14.63 43.70
C GLU A 2 23.45 13.52 42.66
N ALA A 3 23.36 12.27 43.14
CA ALA A 3 23.63 11.08 42.36
C ALA A 3 22.52 10.90 41.32
N ALA A 4 22.83 11.19 40.05
CA ALA A 4 22.02 10.75 38.93
C ALA A 4 21.97 9.21 38.94
N GLN A 5 20.85 8.65 39.39
CA GLN A 5 20.58 7.22 39.36
C GLN A 5 20.54 6.75 37.92
N THR A 6 21.61 6.08 37.49
CA THR A 6 21.71 5.42 36.20
C THR A 6 20.72 4.25 36.14
N ARG A 7 19.47 4.51 35.73
CA ARG A 7 18.50 3.43 35.43
C ARG A 7 19.09 2.51 34.36
N SER A 8 19.05 1.20 34.62
CA SER A 8 19.59 0.16 33.71
C SER A 8 18.92 0.22 32.33
N GLY A 9 19.64 -0.17 31.27
CA GLY A 9 19.12 -0.13 29.90
C GLY A 9 17.81 -0.90 29.71
N GLY A 10 17.58 -1.97 30.47
CA GLY A 10 16.34 -2.73 30.47
C GLY A 10 15.14 -1.94 31.02
N ALA A 11 15.33 -1.19 32.11
CA ALA A 11 14.27 -0.36 32.70
C ALA A 11 13.87 0.79 31.77
N ARG A 12 14.82 1.40 31.04
CA ARG A 12 14.52 2.46 30.05
C ARG A 12 13.71 1.92 28.88
N LYS A 13 14.07 0.74 28.37
CA LYS A 13 13.34 0.06 27.28
C LYS A 13 11.89 -0.25 27.69
N GLN A 14 11.68 -0.74 28.91
CA GLN A 14 10.35 -1.06 29.42
C GLN A 14 9.46 0.19 29.58
N VAL A 15 10.00 1.27 30.13
CA VAL A 15 9.28 2.55 30.25
C VAL A 15 8.91 3.11 28.87
N PHE A 16 9.84 3.05 27.91
CA PHE A 16 9.59 3.49 26.55
C PHE A 16 8.52 2.63 25.84
N SER A 17 8.59 1.31 25.95
CA SER A 17 7.57 0.40 25.39
C SER A 17 6.19 0.69 25.97
N SER A 18 6.08 0.86 27.30
CA SER A 18 4.81 1.21 27.95
C SER A 18 4.27 2.57 27.51
N PHE A 19 5.15 3.56 27.29
CA PHE A 19 4.75 4.85 26.73
C PHE A 19 4.20 4.70 25.31
N ALA A 20 4.93 3.99 24.43
CA ALA A 20 4.53 3.80 23.03
C ALA A 20 3.22 3.00 22.88
N GLU A 21 2.98 2.02 23.75
CA GLU A 21 1.72 1.25 23.81
C GLU A 21 0.53 2.09 24.30
N GLY A 22 0.79 3.12 25.12
CA GLY A 22 -0.24 4.01 25.65
C GLY A 22 -0.64 5.15 24.71
N VAL A 23 0.04 5.30 23.57
CA VAL A 23 -0.29 6.31 22.54
C VAL A 23 -1.31 5.73 21.57
N ASP A 24 -2.45 6.40 21.43
CA ASP A 24 -3.31 6.18 20.29
C ASP A 24 -2.68 6.78 19.03
N TRP A 25 -2.04 5.93 18.23
CA TRP A 25 -1.38 6.33 16.98
C TRP A 25 -2.36 6.73 15.87
N THR A 26 -3.67 6.69 16.12
CA THR A 26 -4.71 7.20 15.20
C THR A 26 -5.20 8.61 15.57
N ASP A 27 -4.88 9.11 16.78
CA ASP A 27 -5.22 10.46 17.23
C ASP A 27 -4.06 11.44 16.97
N GLU A 28 -4.31 12.46 16.14
CA GLU A 28 -3.29 13.46 15.75
C GLU A 28 -2.72 14.20 16.97
N GLY A 29 -3.55 14.53 17.95
CA GLY A 29 -3.12 15.22 19.17
C GLY A 29 -2.14 14.39 20.01
N GLN A 30 -2.35 13.09 20.11
CA GLN A 30 -1.49 12.15 20.81
C GLN A 30 -0.18 11.90 20.06
N VAL A 31 -0.22 11.73 18.74
CA VAL A 31 0.97 11.60 17.90
C VAL A 31 1.86 12.84 18.02
N GLN A 32 1.30 14.05 17.98
CA GLN A 32 2.06 15.30 18.14
C GLN A 32 2.66 15.48 19.55
N ARG A 33 2.06 14.88 20.58
CA ARG A 33 2.66 14.85 21.92
C ARG A 33 3.78 13.82 22.00
N ALA A 34 3.62 12.67 21.36
CA ALA A 34 4.65 11.64 21.29
C ALA A 34 5.89 12.13 20.54
N LEU A 35 5.73 12.76 19.37
CA LEU A 35 6.84 13.34 18.61
C LEU A 35 7.64 14.36 19.42
N ARG A 36 6.99 15.23 20.19
CA ARG A 36 7.67 16.18 21.09
C ARG A 36 8.47 15.49 22.20
N ALA A 37 7.97 14.37 22.73
CA ALA A 37 8.73 13.58 23.68
C ALA A 37 9.98 12.96 23.02
N PHE A 38 9.87 12.49 21.78
CA PHE A 38 11.02 12.00 21.00
C PHE A 38 12.05 13.09 20.70
N GLU A 39 11.61 14.30 20.33
CA GLU A 39 12.50 15.45 20.13
C GLU A 39 13.32 15.74 21.40
N GLY A 40 12.67 15.74 22.57
CA GLY A 40 13.36 15.89 23.86
C GLY A 40 14.37 14.77 24.13
N MET A 41 14.04 13.52 23.78
CA MET A 41 14.98 12.40 23.90
C MET A 41 16.18 12.52 22.94
N LEU A 42 15.97 13.01 21.72
CA LEU A 42 17.04 13.26 20.77
C LEU A 42 18.00 14.35 21.28
N ASP A 43 17.45 15.43 21.84
CA ASP A 43 18.23 16.50 22.45
C ASP A 43 19.09 15.97 23.61
N GLU A 44 18.50 15.21 24.54
CA GLU A 44 19.23 14.59 25.65
C GLU A 44 20.34 13.61 25.20
N CYS A 45 20.19 12.97 24.04
CA CYS A 45 21.16 12.01 23.51
C CYS A 45 22.26 12.65 22.66
N THR A 46 22.17 13.95 22.38
CA THR A 46 23.09 14.65 21.49
C THR A 46 24.52 14.64 22.02
N GLY A 47 25.49 14.33 21.16
CA GLY A 47 26.90 14.26 21.53
C GLY A 47 27.31 12.99 22.28
N SER A 48 26.42 12.00 22.42
CA SER A 48 26.77 10.68 22.97
C SER A 48 27.67 9.87 22.03
N TYR A 49 28.38 8.87 22.56
CA TYR A 49 29.22 8.00 21.75
C TYR A 49 28.40 7.24 20.70
N GLY A 50 28.78 7.36 19.43
CA GLY A 50 28.02 6.77 18.31
C GLY A 50 26.74 7.52 17.95
N TRP A 51 26.58 8.76 18.44
CA TRP A 51 25.44 9.63 18.14
C TRP A 51 25.20 9.79 16.65
N ASP A 52 26.21 10.13 15.86
CA ASP A 52 26.05 10.38 14.42
C ASP A 52 25.47 9.15 13.68
N GLY A 53 25.93 7.94 14.04
CA GLY A 53 25.42 6.70 13.47
C GLY A 53 24.00 6.35 13.96
N THR A 54 23.65 6.76 15.17
CA THR A 54 22.30 6.57 15.74
C THR A 54 21.32 7.56 15.12
N LEU A 55 21.68 8.84 15.06
CA LEU A 55 20.92 9.90 14.42
C LEU A 55 20.69 9.57 12.94
N ALA A 56 21.70 9.09 12.21
CA ALA A 56 21.51 8.66 10.81
C ALA A 56 20.47 7.54 10.67
N LYS A 57 20.46 6.55 11.58
CA LYS A 57 19.46 5.46 11.57
C LYS A 57 18.06 5.97 11.89
N VAL A 58 17.93 6.84 12.89
CA VAL A 58 16.65 7.42 13.30
C VAL A 58 16.09 8.33 12.19
N THR A 59 16.91 9.23 11.64
CA THR A 59 16.54 10.10 10.53
C THR A 59 16.13 9.30 9.30
N ALA A 60 16.84 8.21 8.97
CA ALA A 60 16.46 7.35 7.86
C ALA A 60 15.12 6.61 8.08
N ALA A 61 14.80 6.24 9.33
CA ALA A 61 13.50 5.65 9.66
C ALA A 61 12.38 6.69 9.53
N LEU A 62 12.56 7.88 10.13
CA LEU A 62 11.61 8.99 10.06
C LEU A 62 11.38 9.47 8.62
N ALA A 63 12.41 9.47 7.77
CA ALA A 63 12.29 9.84 6.36
C ALA A 63 11.44 8.87 5.54
N ARG A 64 11.44 7.56 5.85
CA ARG A 64 10.52 6.59 5.22
C ARG A 64 9.07 6.90 5.56
N ASP A 65 8.86 7.43 6.75
CA ASP A 65 7.58 7.89 7.26
C ASP A 65 7.37 9.40 7.03
N GLY A 66 8.07 9.99 6.06
CA GLY A 66 7.89 11.35 5.55
C GLY A 66 8.11 12.47 6.56
N TYR A 67 9.00 12.27 7.52
CA TYR A 67 9.54 13.31 8.38
C TYR A 67 11.01 13.57 8.11
N GLN A 68 11.44 14.78 8.45
CA GLN A 68 12.83 15.19 8.50
C GLN A 68 13.15 15.62 9.90
N VAL A 69 14.36 15.27 10.35
CA VAL A 69 14.94 15.82 11.56
C VAL A 69 15.70 17.08 11.19
N SER A 70 15.34 18.21 11.78
CA SER A 70 16.03 19.49 11.57
C SER A 70 17.41 19.50 12.24
N PRO A 71 18.28 20.48 11.94
CA PRO A 71 19.53 20.68 12.69
C PRO A 71 19.32 20.96 14.19
N THR A 72 18.13 21.43 14.58
CA THR A 72 17.71 21.64 15.96
C THR A 72 16.96 20.43 16.54
N LEU A 73 17.05 19.27 15.87
CA LEU A 73 16.44 17.99 16.28
C LEU A 73 14.92 17.98 16.36
N GLN A 74 14.28 18.96 15.71
CA GLN A 74 12.83 18.96 15.54
C GLN A 74 12.44 17.95 14.46
N ILE A 75 11.38 17.17 14.71
CA ILE A 75 10.83 16.20 13.77
C ILE A 75 9.73 16.90 12.99
N LEU A 76 10.08 17.35 11.79
CA LEU A 76 9.20 18.13 10.94
C LEU A 76 8.62 17.25 9.83
N PRO A 77 7.31 17.30 9.55
CA PRO A 77 6.77 16.62 8.39
C PRO A 77 7.39 17.21 7.12
N VAL A 78 7.83 16.35 6.21
CA VAL A 78 8.34 16.75 4.90
C VAL A 78 7.23 16.58 3.89
N GLY A 79 6.77 17.71 3.34
CA GLY A 79 5.57 17.73 2.51
C GLY A 79 4.31 17.44 3.32
N GLU A 80 3.25 17.01 2.62
CA GLU A 80 1.96 16.64 3.22
C GLU A 80 1.94 15.22 3.80
N TRP A 81 3.09 14.58 3.99
CA TRP A 81 3.11 13.20 4.48
C TRP A 81 2.81 13.14 5.98
N ARG A 82 1.77 12.37 6.30
CA ARG A 82 1.22 12.16 7.65
C ARG A 82 1.16 10.64 7.88
N PRO A 83 1.92 10.04 8.81
CA PRO A 83 1.95 8.59 9.01
C PRO A 83 0.59 8.00 9.38
N GLU A 84 -0.24 8.74 10.13
CA GLU A 84 -1.63 8.37 10.39
C GLU A 84 -2.43 8.25 9.09
N VAL A 85 -2.21 9.17 8.14
CA VAL A 85 -2.77 9.11 6.79
C VAL A 85 -2.21 7.92 6.03
N ALA A 86 -0.91 7.68 6.09
CA ALA A 86 -0.28 6.54 5.41
C ALA A 86 -0.83 5.20 5.93
N ARG A 87 -1.06 5.08 7.25
CA ARG A 87 -1.72 3.92 7.89
C ARG A 87 -3.18 3.80 7.48
N HIS A 88 -3.92 4.91 7.47
CA HIS A 88 -5.31 4.93 7.02
C HIS A 88 -5.43 4.48 5.57
N ASP A 89 -4.57 5.01 4.69
CA ASP A 89 -4.55 4.66 3.28
C ASP A 89 -4.13 3.20 3.07
N ALA A 90 -3.20 2.67 3.89
CA ALA A 90 -2.85 1.25 3.88
C ALA A 90 -4.03 0.36 4.32
N ARG A 91 -4.79 0.78 5.32
CA ARG A 91 -6.00 0.07 5.77
C ARG A 91 -7.09 0.11 4.69
N ALA A 92 -7.34 1.27 4.09
CA ALA A 92 -8.30 1.41 3.00
C ALA A 92 -7.91 0.51 1.81
N TYR A 93 -6.62 0.45 1.47
CA TYR A 93 -6.13 -0.48 0.45
C TYR A 93 -6.36 -1.95 0.84
N ALA A 94 -6.00 -2.35 2.05
CA ALA A 94 -6.22 -3.73 2.52
C ALA A 94 -7.71 -4.14 2.48
N GLU A 95 -8.61 -3.23 2.88
CA GLU A 95 -10.06 -3.45 2.78
C GLU A 95 -10.53 -3.53 1.33
N SER A 96 -10.00 -2.70 0.43
CA SER A 96 -10.34 -2.78 -0.99
C SER A 96 -9.97 -4.15 -1.58
N LEU A 97 -8.78 -4.68 -1.28
CA LEU A 97 -8.38 -6.01 -1.74
C LEU A 97 -9.27 -7.09 -1.15
N ARG A 98 -9.64 -7.00 0.13
CA ARG A 98 -10.55 -7.94 0.78
C ARG A 98 -11.92 -7.95 0.09
N LEU A 99 -12.46 -6.79 -0.25
CA LEU A 99 -13.73 -6.65 -0.97
C LEU A 99 -13.65 -7.20 -2.39
N LEU A 100 -12.57 -6.90 -3.12
CA LEU A 100 -12.33 -7.40 -4.47
C LEU A 100 -12.23 -8.94 -4.49
N ARG A 101 -11.55 -9.55 -3.51
CA ARG A 101 -11.54 -11.03 -3.36
C ARG A 101 -12.91 -11.60 -3.04
N GLY A 102 -13.70 -10.91 -2.20
CA GLY A 102 -15.09 -11.27 -1.93
C GLY A 102 -15.96 -11.23 -3.20
N ALA A 103 -15.83 -10.15 -3.97
CA ALA A 103 -16.54 -9.96 -5.24
C ALA A 103 -16.13 -11.01 -6.27
N ARG A 104 -14.83 -11.30 -6.41
CA ARG A 104 -14.31 -12.42 -7.20
C ARG A 104 -15.04 -13.70 -6.83
N ASN A 105 -14.98 -14.12 -5.58
CA ASN A 105 -15.58 -15.37 -5.13
C ASN A 105 -17.09 -15.43 -5.42
N ALA A 106 -17.80 -14.29 -5.39
CA ALA A 106 -19.20 -14.22 -5.75
C ALA A 106 -19.43 -14.34 -7.27
N MET A 107 -18.62 -13.66 -8.08
CA MET A 107 -18.69 -13.71 -9.54
C MET A 107 -18.37 -15.11 -10.09
N GLU A 108 -17.34 -15.78 -9.56
CA GLU A 108 -16.99 -17.15 -9.97
C GLU A 108 -18.12 -18.15 -9.68
N ARG A 109 -18.84 -17.96 -8.56
CA ARG A 109 -20.03 -18.78 -8.23
C ARG A 109 -21.24 -18.45 -9.10
N LEU A 110 -21.38 -17.19 -9.50
CA LEU A 110 -22.50 -16.68 -10.30
C LEU A 110 -22.11 -16.52 -11.76
N GLY A 111 -21.39 -17.50 -12.35
CA GLY A 111 -20.78 -17.35 -13.67
C GLY A 111 -21.72 -16.85 -14.78
N LEU A 112 -23.00 -17.24 -14.76
CA LEU A 112 -24.03 -16.76 -15.71
C LEU A 112 -24.27 -15.24 -15.65
N LEU A 113 -23.99 -14.58 -14.51
CA LEU A 113 -24.12 -13.13 -14.38
C LEU A 113 -23.10 -12.40 -15.26
N THR A 114 -21.91 -12.99 -15.44
CA THR A 114 -20.75 -12.30 -15.99
C THR A 114 -20.34 -12.78 -17.39
N SER A 115 -21.01 -13.80 -17.95
CA SER A 115 -20.61 -14.49 -19.18
C SER A 115 -20.36 -13.56 -20.36
N ASP A 116 -21.27 -12.62 -20.58
CA ASP A 116 -21.26 -11.73 -21.75
C ASP A 116 -20.84 -10.30 -21.40
N MET A 117 -20.37 -10.07 -20.18
CA MET A 117 -20.01 -8.73 -19.73
C MET A 117 -18.64 -8.32 -20.28
N PRO A 118 -18.51 -7.15 -20.94
CA PRO A 118 -17.21 -6.57 -21.27
C PRO A 118 -16.50 -6.06 -20.00
N GLU A 119 -15.21 -5.75 -20.10
CA GLU A 119 -14.37 -5.26 -18.99
C GLU A 119 -15.04 -4.12 -18.22
N GLU A 120 -15.64 -3.17 -18.94
CA GLU A 120 -16.34 -2.01 -18.35
C GLU A 120 -17.50 -2.43 -17.44
N ARG A 121 -18.26 -3.46 -17.82
CA ARG A 121 -19.41 -3.95 -17.03
C ARG A 121 -18.96 -4.79 -15.85
N LEU A 122 -17.89 -5.56 -15.99
CA LEU A 122 -17.27 -6.28 -14.87
C LEU A 122 -16.72 -5.30 -13.85
N ARG A 123 -16.04 -4.24 -14.30
CA ARG A 123 -15.61 -3.12 -13.46
C ARG A 123 -16.80 -2.49 -12.72
N ASP A 124 -17.91 -2.21 -13.41
CA ASP A 124 -19.10 -1.64 -12.76
C ASP A 124 -19.63 -2.53 -11.63
N VAL A 125 -19.62 -3.86 -11.79
CA VAL A 125 -20.00 -4.80 -10.73
C VAL A 125 -19.07 -4.70 -9.51
N LEU A 126 -17.76 -4.58 -9.74
CA LEU A 126 -16.78 -4.38 -8.67
C LEU A 126 -16.97 -3.03 -7.97
N LEU A 127 -17.26 -1.97 -8.73
CA LEU A 127 -17.55 -0.63 -8.20
C LEU A 127 -18.76 -0.64 -7.26
N VAL A 128 -19.82 -1.40 -7.56
CA VAL A 128 -20.97 -1.53 -6.66
C VAL A 128 -20.55 -2.09 -5.30
N ALA A 129 -19.73 -3.14 -5.27
CA ALA A 129 -19.26 -3.74 -4.02
C ALA A 129 -18.35 -2.78 -3.22
N LEU A 130 -17.48 -2.05 -3.91
CA LEU A 130 -16.59 -1.06 -3.30
C LEU A 130 -17.36 0.14 -2.75
N ASN A 131 -18.29 0.72 -3.53
CA ASN A 131 -19.11 1.86 -3.09
C ASN A 131 -20.00 1.53 -1.91
N ALA A 132 -20.62 0.34 -1.89
CA ALA A 132 -21.42 -0.11 -0.75
C ALA A 132 -20.63 -0.09 0.57
N TYR A 133 -19.31 -0.29 0.52
CA TYR A 133 -18.44 -0.19 1.68
C TYR A 133 -17.93 1.24 1.91
N PHE A 134 -17.26 1.86 0.95
CA PHE A 134 -16.54 3.12 1.16
C PHE A 134 -17.47 4.33 1.31
N GLU A 135 -18.58 4.41 0.57
CA GLU A 135 -19.59 5.46 0.77
C GLU A 135 -20.26 5.29 2.13
N GLY A 136 -20.58 4.04 2.50
CA GLY A 136 -21.18 3.69 3.79
C GLY A 136 -20.27 3.95 5.00
N GLN A 137 -18.97 4.13 4.80
CA GLN A 137 -18.00 4.45 5.85
C GLN A 137 -17.65 5.95 5.91
N SER A 138 -18.16 6.79 4.99
CA SER A 138 -17.73 8.20 4.84
C SER A 138 -16.21 8.37 4.68
N THR A 139 -15.51 7.28 4.33
CA THR A 139 -14.05 7.25 4.28
C THR A 139 -13.52 7.49 2.88
N GLY A 140 -14.35 7.47 1.83
CA GLY A 140 -13.85 7.72 0.49
C GLY A 140 -14.89 7.71 -0.62
N GLU A 141 -14.47 8.21 -1.79
CA GLU A 141 -15.20 8.12 -3.06
C GLU A 141 -14.55 7.03 -3.92
N THR A 142 -15.35 6.12 -4.48
CA THR A 142 -14.86 5.24 -5.55
C THR A 142 -15.29 5.82 -6.89
N LEU A 143 -14.31 6.01 -7.77
CA LEU A 143 -14.50 6.61 -9.08
C LEU A 143 -14.02 5.64 -10.15
N ASN A 144 -14.60 5.76 -11.34
CA ASN A 144 -13.92 5.27 -12.53
C ASN A 144 -12.67 6.14 -12.78
N GLY A 145 -11.53 5.52 -13.05
CA GLY A 145 -10.27 6.24 -13.30
C GLY A 145 -10.29 7.06 -14.60
N LYS A 146 -9.15 7.68 -14.93
CA LYS A 146 -8.97 8.35 -16.23
C LYS A 146 -8.95 7.35 -17.39
N GLY A 147 -8.66 6.08 -17.13
CA GLY A 147 -8.88 4.97 -18.06
C GLY A 147 -10.31 4.44 -18.04
N LYS A 148 -10.71 3.74 -19.11
CA LYS A 148 -12.06 3.19 -19.26
C LYS A 148 -12.30 1.96 -18.38
N THR A 149 -11.29 1.36 -17.78
CA THR A 149 -11.36 0.06 -17.09
C THR A 149 -10.86 0.12 -15.65
N ASP A 150 -10.38 1.28 -15.23
CA ASP A 150 -9.63 1.45 -14.01
C ASP A 150 -10.58 1.84 -12.86
N ILE A 151 -10.31 1.33 -11.66
CA ILE A 151 -11.02 1.69 -10.44
C ILE A 151 -10.10 2.53 -9.57
N LEU A 152 -10.56 3.71 -9.17
CA LEU A 152 -9.83 4.60 -8.28
C LEU A 152 -10.57 4.75 -6.96
N ILE A 153 -9.91 4.43 -5.85
CA ILE A 153 -10.43 4.69 -4.50
C ILE A 153 -9.72 5.92 -3.96
N ARG A 154 -10.51 6.93 -3.55
CA ARG A 154 -10.00 8.18 -2.97
C ARG A 154 -10.48 8.37 -1.54
N VAL A 155 -9.60 8.89 -0.69
CA VAL A 155 -9.93 9.34 0.67
C VAL A 155 -9.61 10.83 0.75
N GLY A 156 -10.65 11.67 0.75
CA GLY A 156 -10.47 13.10 0.47
C GLY A 156 -9.80 13.29 -0.90
N ASP A 157 -8.73 14.09 -0.95
CA ASP A 157 -8.00 14.32 -2.20
C ASP A 157 -6.98 13.24 -2.59
N ARG A 158 -6.79 12.21 -1.75
CA ARG A 158 -5.70 11.23 -1.90
C ARG A 158 -6.17 9.97 -2.63
N ASN A 159 -5.34 9.48 -3.56
CA ASN A 159 -5.54 8.21 -4.24
C ASN A 159 -4.96 7.07 -3.38
N VAL A 160 -5.82 6.28 -2.75
CA VAL A 160 -5.38 5.23 -1.80
C VAL A 160 -5.23 3.87 -2.45
N SER A 161 -5.94 3.62 -3.55
CA SER A 161 -5.81 2.40 -4.35
C SER A 161 -6.22 2.64 -5.80
N ILE A 162 -5.50 2.01 -6.73
CA ILE A 162 -5.80 2.02 -8.16
C ILE A 162 -5.85 0.58 -8.65
N SER A 163 -6.96 0.15 -9.24
CA SER A 163 -7.07 -1.18 -9.84
C SER A 163 -7.20 -1.09 -11.35
N GLU A 164 -6.43 -1.88 -12.09
CA GLU A 164 -6.61 -2.07 -13.53
C GLU A 164 -7.39 -3.36 -13.76
N CYS A 165 -8.50 -3.28 -14.50
CA CYS A 165 -9.31 -4.42 -14.88
C CYS A 165 -8.98 -4.84 -16.31
N LYS A 166 -8.66 -6.12 -16.54
CA LYS A 166 -8.24 -6.59 -17.86
C LYS A 166 -8.68 -8.02 -18.14
N PHE A 167 -9.06 -8.33 -19.38
CA PHE A 167 -9.15 -9.70 -19.86
C PHE A 167 -7.78 -10.26 -20.22
N TYR A 168 -7.53 -11.49 -19.81
CA TYR A 168 -6.38 -12.22 -20.29
C TYR A 168 -6.60 -12.61 -21.76
N THR A 169 -5.75 -12.10 -22.65
CA THR A 169 -5.69 -12.49 -24.07
C THR A 169 -4.30 -13.00 -24.47
N GLY A 170 -3.45 -13.29 -23.48
CA GLY A 170 -2.06 -13.72 -23.64
C GLY A 170 -1.09 -12.83 -22.84
N PRO A 171 0.20 -13.18 -22.76
CA PRO A 171 1.21 -12.45 -21.97
C PRO A 171 1.29 -10.96 -22.30
N LYS A 172 1.05 -10.56 -23.55
CA LYS A 172 1.03 -9.16 -23.97
C LYS A 172 -0.02 -8.34 -23.21
N SER A 173 -1.21 -8.89 -22.98
CA SER A 173 -2.27 -8.20 -22.22
C SER A 173 -1.87 -7.91 -20.78
N VAL A 174 -1.03 -8.77 -20.20
CA VAL A 174 -0.47 -8.61 -18.85
C VAL A 174 0.55 -7.48 -18.83
N THR A 175 1.50 -7.48 -19.78
CA THR A 175 2.51 -6.42 -19.89
C THR A 175 1.85 -5.07 -20.17
N ASP A 176 0.90 -5.01 -21.10
CA ASP A 176 0.17 -3.78 -21.43
C ASP A 176 -0.56 -3.24 -20.18
N ALA A 177 -1.21 -4.08 -19.38
CA ALA A 177 -1.87 -3.66 -18.15
C ALA A 177 -0.87 -3.21 -17.06
N LEU A 178 0.29 -3.86 -16.96
CA LEU A 178 1.33 -3.46 -16.03
C LEU A 178 1.93 -2.09 -16.41
N ASP A 179 2.14 -1.83 -17.70
CA ASP A 179 2.55 -0.52 -18.21
C ASP A 179 1.52 0.56 -17.92
N GLN A 180 0.22 0.23 -17.98
CA GLN A 180 -0.85 1.13 -17.57
C GLN A 180 -0.75 1.49 -16.07
N LEU A 181 -0.56 0.49 -15.20
CA LEU A 181 -0.36 0.70 -13.76
C LEU A 181 0.91 1.51 -13.45
N LEU A 182 2.00 1.29 -14.19
CA LEU A 182 3.26 2.01 -14.01
C LEU A 182 3.12 3.51 -14.30
N ARG A 183 2.26 3.92 -15.25
CA ARG A 183 1.96 5.34 -15.47
C ARG A 183 1.29 5.99 -14.26
N TYR A 184 0.54 5.22 -13.47
CA TYR A 184 0.01 5.72 -12.19
C TYR A 184 1.09 5.80 -11.12
N THR A 185 2.00 4.83 -11.07
CA THR A 185 3.17 4.84 -10.16
C THR A 185 4.02 6.10 -10.33
N ASP A 186 4.27 6.50 -11.58
CA ASP A 186 5.02 7.71 -11.90
C ASP A 186 4.31 9.00 -11.41
N ASN A 187 2.99 8.94 -11.22
CA ASN A 187 2.16 10.03 -10.71
C ASN A 187 1.75 9.83 -9.23
N GLY A 188 2.53 9.05 -8.46
CA GLY A 188 2.33 8.88 -7.01
C GLY A 188 1.43 7.72 -6.60
N GLY A 189 0.96 6.89 -7.54
CA GLY A 189 0.18 5.68 -7.26
C GLY A 189 1.05 4.58 -6.64
N ARG A 190 0.99 4.42 -5.32
CA ARG A 190 1.87 3.46 -4.61
C ARG A 190 1.22 2.11 -4.29
N ARG A 191 -0.10 2.02 -4.39
CA ARG A 191 -0.89 0.82 -4.03
C ARG A 191 -1.83 0.50 -5.18
N THR A 192 -1.50 -0.53 -5.92
CA THR A 192 -2.22 -0.88 -7.14
C THR A 192 -2.62 -2.35 -7.16
N SER A 193 -3.61 -2.67 -7.98
CA SER A 193 -4.04 -4.04 -8.20
C SER A 193 -4.28 -4.32 -9.66
N LEU A 194 -3.88 -5.51 -10.10
CA LEU A 194 -4.19 -6.05 -11.41
C LEU A 194 -5.29 -7.09 -11.25
N LEU A 195 -6.48 -6.77 -11.77
CA LEU A 195 -7.65 -7.63 -11.75
C LEU A 195 -7.80 -8.25 -13.13
N MET A 196 -7.34 -9.50 -13.27
CA MET A 196 -7.33 -10.18 -14.56
C MET A 196 -8.51 -11.14 -14.67
N PHE A 197 -9.34 -10.99 -15.68
CA PHE A 197 -10.47 -11.86 -15.98
C PHE A 197 -10.08 -12.96 -16.96
N TYR A 198 -10.47 -14.20 -16.64
CA TYR A 198 -10.25 -15.40 -17.44
C TYR A 198 -11.60 -16.00 -17.80
N ARG A 199 -11.83 -16.27 -19.09
CA ARG A 199 -13.01 -16.99 -19.61
C ARG A 199 -12.64 -18.41 -20.00
N GLU A 200 -12.23 -19.20 -19.02
CA GLU A 200 -11.86 -20.58 -19.23
C GLU A 200 -12.15 -21.42 -17.99
N LYS A 201 -12.42 -22.71 -18.19
CA LYS A 201 -12.76 -23.63 -17.09
C LYS A 201 -11.56 -24.02 -16.24
N ASP A 202 -10.36 -23.99 -16.80
CA ASP A 202 -9.11 -24.38 -16.14
C ASP A 202 -8.02 -23.32 -16.37
N PRO A 203 -8.03 -22.24 -15.56
CA PRO A 203 -7.20 -21.06 -15.80
C PRO A 203 -5.80 -21.15 -15.20
N ASP A 204 -5.44 -22.24 -14.52
CA ASP A 204 -4.23 -22.29 -13.71
C ASP A 204 -2.96 -22.10 -14.54
N ALA A 205 -2.93 -22.65 -15.76
CA ALA A 205 -1.84 -22.41 -16.70
C ALA A 205 -1.72 -20.92 -17.09
N ARG A 206 -2.84 -20.22 -17.31
CA ARG A 206 -2.84 -18.81 -17.71
C ARG A 206 -2.58 -17.87 -16.54
N ILE A 207 -2.98 -18.25 -15.33
CA ILE A 207 -2.60 -17.59 -14.08
C ILE A 207 -1.08 -17.71 -13.88
N ALA A 208 -0.50 -18.90 -14.08
CA ALA A 208 0.94 -19.10 -14.02
C ALA A 208 1.68 -18.28 -15.09
N ASP A 209 1.17 -18.23 -16.32
CA ASP A 209 1.71 -17.37 -17.40
C ASP A 209 1.65 -15.88 -17.00
N THR A 210 0.57 -15.46 -16.34
CA THR A 210 0.38 -14.07 -15.88
C THR A 210 1.42 -13.72 -14.82
N ILE A 211 1.60 -14.57 -13.82
CA ILE A 211 2.63 -14.40 -12.79
C ILE A 211 4.01 -14.35 -13.45
N SER A 212 4.30 -15.27 -14.37
CA SER A 212 5.56 -15.30 -15.11
C SER A 212 5.82 -14.00 -15.88
N ALA A 213 4.81 -13.51 -16.61
CA ALA A 213 4.89 -12.27 -17.37
C ALA A 213 5.18 -11.05 -16.48
N ILE A 214 4.54 -10.95 -15.31
CA ILE A 214 4.82 -9.85 -14.35
C ILE A 214 6.26 -9.98 -13.82
N ARG A 215 6.70 -11.19 -13.43
CA ARG A 215 8.05 -11.42 -12.90
C ARG A 215 9.14 -11.15 -13.92
N SER A 216 8.89 -11.41 -15.19
CA SER A 216 9.82 -11.13 -16.29
C SER A 216 9.82 -9.65 -16.70
N HIS A 217 8.92 -8.83 -16.15
CA HIS A 217 8.88 -7.42 -16.48
C HIS A 217 10.15 -6.69 -15.98
N PRO A 218 10.80 -5.84 -16.80
CA PRO A 218 12.05 -5.15 -16.42
C PRO A 218 11.94 -4.27 -15.17
N GLN A 219 10.72 -3.86 -14.83
CA GLN A 219 10.43 -3.00 -13.67
C GLN A 219 9.96 -3.80 -12.44
N CYS A 220 9.83 -5.12 -12.52
CA CYS A 220 9.50 -5.94 -11.35
C CYS A 220 10.74 -6.12 -10.45
N GLU A 221 10.64 -5.71 -9.19
CA GLU A 221 11.73 -5.80 -8.21
C GLU A 221 11.56 -6.98 -7.25
N SER A 222 10.33 -7.33 -6.88
CA SER A 222 10.06 -8.44 -5.97
C SER A 222 8.73 -9.15 -6.24
N PHE A 223 8.61 -10.37 -5.71
CA PHE A 223 7.45 -11.24 -5.81
C PHE A 223 7.15 -11.84 -4.44
N ASP A 224 5.87 -11.88 -4.08
CA ASP A 224 5.35 -12.49 -2.87
C ASP A 224 4.17 -13.42 -3.21
N SER A 225 4.27 -14.67 -2.75
CA SER A 225 3.23 -15.70 -2.90
C SER A 225 2.63 -16.12 -1.56
N SER A 226 2.87 -15.39 -0.47
CA SER A 226 2.38 -15.71 0.87
C SER A 226 0.85 -15.84 0.95
N ARG A 227 0.12 -15.20 0.03
CA ARG A 227 -1.35 -15.20 -0.08
C ARG A 227 -1.89 -16.10 -1.20
N ALA A 228 -1.03 -16.88 -1.87
CA ALA A 228 -1.44 -17.68 -3.01
C ALA A 228 -2.49 -18.75 -2.64
N ASP A 229 -2.26 -19.48 -1.54
CA ASP A 229 -3.12 -20.60 -1.17
C ASP A 229 -4.42 -20.17 -0.48
N GLU A 230 -4.36 -19.15 0.37
CA GLU A 230 -5.51 -18.70 1.17
C GLU A 230 -6.43 -17.77 0.37
N ASP A 231 -5.83 -16.83 -0.36
CA ASP A 231 -6.54 -15.71 -0.97
C ASP A 231 -6.56 -15.80 -2.49
N ARG A 232 -5.80 -16.71 -3.12
CA ARG A 232 -5.52 -16.74 -4.56
C ARG A 232 -5.10 -15.35 -5.06
N GLN A 233 -4.12 -14.77 -4.35
CA GLN A 233 -3.57 -13.44 -4.60
C GLN A 233 -2.04 -13.50 -4.57
N TRP A 234 -1.40 -12.77 -5.48
CA TRP A 234 0.06 -12.63 -5.53
C TRP A 234 0.46 -11.17 -5.41
N GLY A 235 1.53 -10.89 -4.67
CA GLY A 235 2.09 -9.57 -4.49
C GLY A 235 3.33 -9.35 -5.35
N PHE A 236 3.49 -8.13 -5.84
CA PHE A 236 4.69 -7.69 -6.54
C PHE A 236 5.07 -6.29 -6.09
N VAL A 237 6.36 -5.95 -6.19
CA VAL A 237 6.80 -4.55 -6.14
C VAL A 237 7.34 -4.20 -7.51
N VAL A 238 6.83 -3.11 -8.08
CA VAL A 238 7.30 -2.57 -9.35
C VAL A 238 7.88 -1.18 -9.18
N ARG A 239 8.92 -0.90 -9.96
CA ARG A 239 9.62 0.39 -10.00
C ARG A 239 9.09 1.23 -11.16
N GLY A 240 8.69 2.46 -10.89
CA GLY A 240 8.33 3.43 -11.92
C GLY A 240 9.52 3.86 -12.79
N SER A 241 9.28 4.84 -13.65
CA SER A 241 10.29 5.42 -14.53
C SER A 241 11.31 6.24 -13.74
N GLY A 242 12.55 6.29 -14.23
CA GLY A 242 13.64 7.07 -13.64
C GLY A 242 14.79 6.24 -13.07
N ASP A 243 15.70 6.90 -12.37
CA ASP A 243 16.92 6.28 -11.84
C ASP A 243 16.60 5.24 -10.75
N PRO A 244 17.24 4.05 -10.73
CA PRO A 244 16.90 2.99 -9.77
C PRO A 244 16.92 3.39 -8.29
N GLY A 245 17.78 4.35 -7.93
CA GLY A 245 17.91 4.85 -6.56
C GLY A 245 16.80 5.80 -6.10
N SER A 246 16.08 6.44 -7.04
CA SER A 246 15.09 7.49 -6.74
C SER A 246 13.71 7.24 -7.36
N ALA A 247 13.59 6.29 -8.29
CA ALA A 247 12.33 5.96 -8.94
C ALA A 247 11.27 5.52 -7.92
N PRO A 248 10.00 5.93 -8.13
CA PRO A 248 8.91 5.54 -7.24
C PRO A 248 8.68 4.03 -7.30
N ARG A 249 8.13 3.48 -6.22
CA ARG A 249 7.77 2.06 -6.13
C ARG A 249 6.28 1.94 -5.85
N ALA A 250 5.66 0.95 -6.47
CA ALA A 250 4.29 0.57 -6.22
C ALA A 250 4.19 -0.91 -5.86
N GLU A 251 3.35 -1.20 -4.89
CA GLU A 251 2.85 -2.55 -4.65
C GLU A 251 1.77 -2.87 -5.69
N VAL A 252 1.85 -4.06 -6.30
CA VAL A 252 0.83 -4.59 -7.20
C VAL A 252 0.28 -5.87 -6.60
N ALA A 253 -1.02 -5.88 -6.26
CA ALA A 253 -1.74 -7.11 -5.94
C ALA A 253 -2.39 -7.68 -7.21
N PHE A 254 -1.96 -8.87 -7.62
CA PHE A 254 -2.59 -9.62 -8.70
C PHE A 254 -3.71 -10.51 -8.15
N ILE A 255 -4.93 -10.33 -8.67
CA ILE A 255 -6.11 -11.12 -8.32
C ILE A 255 -6.75 -11.65 -9.63
N PRO A 256 -6.73 -12.97 -9.88
CA PRO A 256 -7.41 -13.56 -11.02
C PRO A 256 -8.91 -13.70 -10.74
N PHE A 257 -9.74 -13.51 -11.77
CA PHE A 257 -11.18 -13.70 -11.76
C PHE A 257 -11.56 -14.72 -12.82
N VAL A 258 -12.09 -15.86 -12.40
CA VAL A 258 -12.52 -16.93 -13.32
C VAL A 258 -14.01 -16.78 -13.61
N ILE A 259 -14.33 -16.17 -14.75
CA ILE A 259 -15.72 -15.94 -15.14
C ILE A 259 -16.15 -16.90 -16.25
N ALA A 260 -17.46 -17.18 -16.32
CA ALA A 260 -18.01 -18.13 -17.29
C ALA A 260 -17.92 -17.63 -18.74
#